data_AF-A0A817UQL3-F1
#
_entry.id   AF-A0A817UQL3-F1
#
_cell.length_a   1.000
_cell.length_b   1.000
_cell.length_c   1.000
_cell.angle_alpha   90.00
_cell.angle_beta   90.00
_cell.angle_gamma   90.00
#
_symmetry.space_group_name_H-M   'P 1'
#
loop_
_entity.id
_entity.type
_entity.pdbx_description
1 polymer ?
#
loop_
_entity_poly.entity_id
_entity_poly.type
_entity_poly.pdbx_seq_one_letter_code
_entity_poly.pdbx_strand_id
1 'polypeptide(L)'
;MRLANLRNVTKSQQVLETIREIFSRSPFQFVLARQVRILTGMEEAIDGWITTNILLEKFKHRHSEKKQIERTNSDDEFDSDMVGVLDLGGASTQVTFTYVNDVTNELIPDEFTTNITLFDTIYNPYAHSYLCWGKNEALRRYRARLLNAVLNARRPYLSNVKQILIGDPCLAPGANDSLTINNLFRSPCTANEKQLFYTYTNISIFKFIGIGNATQCRRNLINLFDAKRNDKTVNCSFKSEYCTFDHAFQPNLPENIKFIGLSGYYYVFNNLAHGMPKPKQSTTERYKLRDFPQEIINQRLFNVCETHYQKLYHQESMTPNNEQHKRGLCFDAWYMWLLLTYAIGFKENNLKRLSFANTFPTGKVGWTLGYMINQTNYIPAEFRERKLSKNHFIGRLSTSLSIALITSTFLLLTCYACYKKKSTIVSKSKDGYIKPTEQANV
;
A
#
# COMPACT_ATOMS: atom_id res chain seq x y z
N MET A 1 -2.61 -0.36 12.82
CA MET A 1 -2.05 -1.33 13.81
C MET A 1 -0.70 -0.90 14.41
N ARG A 2 0.23 -0.25 13.70
CA ARG A 2 1.50 0.25 14.27
C ARG A 2 1.31 1.03 15.60
N LEU A 3 0.43 2.04 15.61
CA LEU A 3 0.09 2.79 16.83
C LEU A 3 -0.55 1.95 17.95
N ALA A 4 -1.38 0.97 17.60
CA ALA A 4 -1.98 0.07 18.58
C ALA A 4 -0.91 -0.79 19.26
N ASN A 5 0.07 -1.27 18.47
CA ASN A 5 1.19 -2.07 18.95
C ASN A 5 2.11 -1.28 19.89
N LEU A 6 2.43 -0.02 19.55
CA LEU A 6 3.18 0.89 20.43
C LEU A 6 2.49 1.09 21.77
N ARG A 7 1.14 1.11 21.79
CA ARG A 7 0.37 1.31 23.02
C ARG A 7 0.23 0.04 23.85
N ASN A 8 -0.02 -1.09 23.21
CA ASN A 8 -0.20 -2.37 23.89
C ASN A 8 0.06 -3.52 22.91
N VAL A 9 1.24 -4.13 23.04
CA VAL A 9 1.68 -5.25 22.19
C VAL A 9 0.75 -6.44 22.37
N THR A 10 0.40 -6.82 23.60
CA THR A 10 -0.46 -7.98 23.89
C THR A 10 -1.83 -7.86 23.21
N LYS A 11 -2.53 -6.72 23.37
CA LYS A 11 -3.84 -6.50 22.72
C LYS A 11 -3.72 -6.47 21.20
N SER A 12 -2.61 -5.96 20.67
CA SER A 12 -2.38 -5.97 19.22
C SER A 12 -2.16 -7.39 18.71
N GLN A 13 -1.44 -8.24 19.44
CA GLN A 13 -1.27 -9.65 19.10
C GLN A 13 -2.58 -10.42 19.18
N GLN A 14 -3.41 -10.18 20.20
CA GLN A 14 -4.75 -10.80 20.30
C GLN A 14 -5.62 -10.49 19.07
N VAL A 15 -5.58 -9.25 18.57
CA VAL A 15 -6.28 -8.88 17.32
C VAL A 15 -5.70 -9.65 16.13
N LEU A 16 -4.38 -9.74 16.00
CA LEU A 16 -3.74 -10.48 14.90
C LEU A 16 -4.03 -11.99 14.97
N GLU A 17 -4.00 -12.59 16.17
CA GLU A 17 -4.34 -14.00 16.40
C GLU A 17 -5.78 -14.30 16.02
N THR A 18 -6.73 -13.43 16.39
CA THR A 18 -8.13 -13.55 15.98
C THR A 18 -8.26 -13.55 14.45
N ILE A 19 -7.53 -12.66 13.76
CA ILE A 19 -7.53 -12.59 12.30
C ILE A 19 -6.91 -13.86 11.69
N ARG A 20 -5.81 -14.37 12.26
CA ARG A 20 -5.17 -15.63 11.83
C ARG A 20 -6.12 -16.81 11.96
N GLU A 21 -6.86 -16.90 13.07
CA GLU A 21 -7.87 -17.94 13.28
C GLU A 21 -8.96 -17.89 12.22
N ILE A 22 -9.47 -16.69 11.90
CA ILE A 22 -10.47 -16.49 10.84
C ILE A 22 -9.91 -16.97 9.48
N PHE A 23 -8.70 -16.56 9.11
CA PHE A 23 -8.10 -16.98 7.83
C PHE A 23 -7.78 -18.48 7.77
N SER A 24 -7.39 -19.10 8.89
CA SER A 24 -7.14 -20.54 8.96
C SER A 24 -8.37 -21.40 8.69
N ARG A 25 -9.57 -20.84 8.90
CA ARG A 25 -10.87 -21.48 8.61
C ARG A 25 -11.40 -21.16 7.21
N SER A 26 -10.73 -20.27 6.47
CA SER A 26 -11.14 -19.90 5.13
C SER A 26 -10.70 -20.96 4.10
N PRO A 27 -11.35 -21.04 2.93
CA PRO A 27 -10.93 -21.96 1.87
C PRO A 27 -9.64 -21.51 1.13
N PHE A 28 -9.07 -20.35 1.49
CA PHE A 28 -7.87 -19.81 0.85
C PHE A 28 -6.59 -20.31 1.54
N GLN A 29 -5.49 -20.36 0.80
CA GLN A 29 -4.20 -20.85 1.30
C GLN A 29 -3.62 -19.93 2.39
N PHE A 30 -3.82 -20.32 3.65
CA PHE A 30 -3.24 -19.68 4.82
C PHE A 30 -2.35 -20.68 5.57
N VAL A 31 -1.04 -20.61 5.28
CA VAL A 31 -0.04 -21.61 5.71
C VAL A 31 0.94 -21.08 6.75
N LEU A 32 1.17 -19.77 6.81
CA LEU A 32 2.17 -19.17 7.70
C LEU A 32 1.56 -17.99 8.47
N ALA A 33 1.80 -17.96 9.79
CA ALA A 33 1.35 -16.85 10.65
C ALA A 33 1.83 -15.46 10.19
N ARG A 34 2.97 -15.40 9.46
CA ARG A 34 3.53 -14.18 8.87
C ARG A 34 2.67 -13.57 7.75
N GLN A 35 1.71 -14.32 7.18
CA GLN A 35 0.77 -13.79 6.20
C GLN A 35 -0.20 -12.76 6.83
N VAL A 36 -0.39 -12.80 8.16
CA VAL A 36 -1.08 -11.76 8.94
C VAL A 36 -0.08 -11.13 9.91
N ARG A 37 0.40 -9.94 9.55
CA ARG A 37 1.37 -9.17 10.33
C ARG A 37 1.15 -7.68 10.16
N ILE A 38 1.84 -6.89 10.98
CA ILE A 38 1.90 -5.44 10.84
C ILE A 38 3.04 -5.12 9.88
N LEU A 39 2.73 -4.44 8.77
CA LEU A 39 3.74 -3.90 7.86
C LEU A 39 4.54 -2.80 8.55
N THR A 40 5.85 -2.77 8.28
CA THR A 40 6.69 -1.61 8.59
C THR A 40 6.28 -0.44 7.69
N GLY A 41 6.70 0.77 8.08
CA GLY A 41 6.44 1.95 7.27
C GLY A 41 7.16 1.92 5.91
N MET A 42 8.37 1.36 5.89
CA MET A 42 9.17 1.20 4.68
C MET A 42 8.54 0.21 3.70
N GLU A 43 8.05 -0.94 4.19
CA GLU A 43 7.35 -1.91 3.33
C GLU A 43 6.10 -1.28 2.68
N GLU A 44 5.26 -0.61 3.47
CA GLU A 44 4.06 0.08 2.96
C GLU A 44 4.42 1.12 1.88
N ALA A 45 5.51 1.86 2.09
CA ALA A 45 6.00 2.89 1.17
C ALA A 45 6.53 2.29 -0.16
N ILE A 46 7.31 1.20 -0.08
CA ILE A 46 7.89 0.54 -1.25
C ILE A 46 6.82 -0.22 -2.03
N ASP A 47 5.96 -0.96 -1.34
CA ASP A 47 4.89 -1.72 -2.00
C ASP A 47 3.94 -0.79 -2.75
N GLY A 48 3.66 0.42 -2.22
CA GLY A 48 2.94 1.47 -2.95
C GLY A 48 3.67 1.94 -4.21
N TRP A 49 4.99 2.13 -4.12
CA TRP A 49 5.84 2.51 -5.26
C TRP A 49 5.91 1.42 -6.34
N ILE A 50 6.02 0.15 -5.94
CA ILE A 50 6.00 -1.01 -6.84
C ILE A 50 4.66 -1.06 -7.58
N THR A 51 3.53 -1.00 -6.86
CA THR A 51 2.20 -0.98 -7.48
C THR A 51 2.11 0.10 -8.54
N THR A 52 2.43 1.34 -8.20
CA THR A 52 2.27 2.47 -9.11
C THR A 52 3.14 2.33 -10.35
N ASN A 53 4.41 1.96 -10.20
CA ASN A 53 5.31 1.83 -11.36
C ASN A 53 4.98 0.59 -12.22
N ILE A 54 4.38 -0.47 -11.64
CA ILE A 54 3.83 -1.59 -12.43
C ILE A 54 2.61 -1.15 -13.24
N LEU A 55 1.66 -0.46 -12.61
CA LEU A 55 0.43 0.00 -13.28
C LEU A 55 0.71 1.01 -14.41
N LEU A 56 1.84 1.71 -14.33
CA LEU A 56 2.35 2.64 -15.34
C LEU A 56 3.33 2.00 -16.34
N GLU A 57 3.57 0.69 -16.25
CA GLU A 57 4.50 -0.04 -17.13
C GLU A 57 5.92 0.55 -17.16
N LYS A 58 6.42 0.98 -16.00
CA LYS A 58 7.72 1.68 -15.86
C LYS A 58 8.92 0.76 -15.66
N PHE A 59 8.70 -0.47 -15.20
CA PHE A 59 9.78 -1.42 -15.01
C PHE A 59 10.35 -1.91 -16.35
N LYS A 60 11.67 -2.00 -16.43
CA LYS A 60 12.37 -2.49 -17.63
C LYS A 60 12.15 -4.00 -17.71
N HIS A 61 11.78 -4.51 -18.89
CA HIS A 61 11.66 -5.94 -19.15
C HIS A 61 12.53 -6.33 -20.33
N ARG A 62 13.14 -7.52 -20.30
CA ARG A 62 13.94 -8.04 -21.45
C ARG A 62 13.20 -8.04 -22.80
N HIS A 63 11.87 -8.04 -22.80
CA HIS A 63 11.05 -7.99 -24.02
C HIS A 63 10.64 -6.57 -24.47
N SER A 64 10.92 -5.51 -23.68
CA SER A 64 10.53 -4.13 -24.03
C SER A 64 11.51 -3.43 -24.99
N GLU A 65 12.71 -3.96 -25.20
CA GLU A 65 13.68 -3.41 -26.18
C GLU A 65 13.13 -3.36 -27.61
N LYS A 66 12.21 -4.28 -27.98
CA LYS A 66 11.55 -4.25 -29.30
C LYS A 66 10.45 -3.21 -29.45
N LYS A 67 9.91 -2.67 -28.35
CA LYS A 67 8.78 -1.70 -28.38
C LYS A 67 9.24 -0.25 -28.24
N GLN A 68 10.52 -0.01 -27.96
CA GLN A 68 11.08 1.34 -27.83
C GLN A 68 11.29 2.07 -29.16
N ILE A 69 11.28 1.36 -30.30
CA ILE A 69 11.56 1.95 -31.62
C ILE A 69 10.35 2.73 -32.18
N GLU A 70 9.13 2.54 -31.67
CA GLU A 70 7.90 3.19 -32.20
C GLU A 70 7.39 4.39 -31.38
N ARG A 71 8.04 4.78 -30.29
CA ARG A 71 7.60 5.89 -29.41
C ARG A 71 8.16 7.27 -29.80
N THR A 72 8.37 7.52 -31.08
CA THR A 72 8.68 8.86 -31.58
C THR A 72 7.37 9.53 -32.02
N ASN A 73 6.99 10.61 -31.34
CA ASN A 73 5.87 11.54 -31.63
C ASN A 73 4.60 11.43 -30.77
N SER A 74 4.76 11.43 -29.45
CA SER A 74 3.72 11.95 -28.55
C SER A 74 4.37 12.81 -27.48
N ASP A 75 3.67 13.85 -27.00
CA ASP A 75 3.97 14.63 -25.79
C ASP A 75 3.90 13.73 -24.54
N ASP A 76 4.67 12.64 -24.54
CA ASP A 76 4.34 11.46 -23.77
C ASP A 76 4.67 11.65 -22.29
N GLU A 77 3.68 11.31 -21.49
CA GLU A 77 3.31 12.04 -20.30
C GLU A 77 4.17 11.70 -19.07
N PHE A 78 5.24 10.92 -19.25
CA PHE A 78 6.15 10.46 -18.20
C PHE A 78 7.54 10.16 -18.78
N ASP A 79 8.29 11.18 -19.18
CA ASP A 79 9.69 11.08 -19.64
C ASP A 79 10.71 10.69 -18.53
N SER A 80 10.24 10.37 -17.32
CA SER A 80 11.07 9.82 -16.25
C SER A 80 10.99 8.29 -16.23
N ASP A 81 12.15 7.64 -16.08
CA ASP A 81 12.27 6.16 -16.00
C ASP A 81 11.37 5.57 -14.89
N MET A 82 11.18 6.30 -13.79
CA MET A 82 10.30 5.93 -12.66
C MET A 82 9.52 7.14 -12.16
N VAL A 83 8.41 6.90 -11.46
CA VAL A 83 7.66 7.93 -10.72
C VAL A 83 7.86 7.79 -9.22
N GLY A 84 7.84 8.92 -8.51
CA GLY A 84 7.75 8.95 -7.06
C GLY A 84 6.31 8.77 -6.59
N VAL A 85 6.14 8.23 -5.38
CA VAL A 85 4.84 7.96 -4.76
C VAL A 85 4.76 8.64 -3.41
N LEU A 86 3.62 9.28 -3.17
CA LEU A 86 3.22 9.82 -1.87
C LEU A 86 1.93 9.12 -1.45
N ASP A 87 1.88 8.55 -0.25
CA ASP A 87 0.66 7.91 0.26
C ASP A 87 0.23 8.60 1.55
N LEU A 88 -1.01 9.10 1.62
CA LEU A 88 -1.56 9.74 2.81
C LEU A 88 -2.64 8.86 3.44
N GLY A 89 -2.27 8.18 4.52
CA GLY A 89 -3.19 7.41 5.33
C GLY A 89 -3.85 8.22 6.45
N GLY A 90 -4.61 7.52 7.28
CA GLY A 90 -5.18 8.11 8.50
C GLY A 90 -4.15 8.34 9.60
N ALA A 91 -3.13 7.47 9.72
CA ALA A 91 -2.17 7.48 10.82
C ALA A 91 -0.71 7.76 10.41
N SER A 92 -0.36 7.58 9.15
CA SER A 92 0.96 7.89 8.60
C SER A 92 0.84 8.51 7.21
N THR A 93 1.93 9.09 6.74
CA THR A 93 2.15 9.41 5.33
C THR A 93 3.49 8.84 4.88
N GLN A 94 3.62 8.50 3.61
CA GLN A 94 4.79 7.85 3.02
C GLN A 94 5.31 8.65 1.83
N VAL A 95 6.63 8.62 1.66
CA VAL A 95 7.34 9.24 0.54
C VAL A 95 8.32 8.21 -0.02
N THR A 96 8.20 7.90 -1.32
CA THR A 96 9.08 6.93 -1.99
C THR A 96 9.49 7.43 -3.38
N PHE A 97 10.77 7.38 -3.72
CA PHE A 97 11.26 7.71 -5.06
C PHE A 97 12.65 7.15 -5.32
N THR A 98 13.01 7.00 -6.59
CA THR A 98 14.38 6.67 -7.00
C THR A 98 15.25 7.92 -6.99
N TYR A 99 16.55 7.76 -6.78
CA TYR A 99 17.52 8.84 -6.85
C TYR A 99 18.60 8.48 -7.87
N VAL A 100 19.17 9.48 -8.55
CA VAL A 100 20.26 9.27 -9.52
C VAL A 100 21.56 9.67 -8.83
N ASN A 101 22.36 8.68 -8.44
CA ASN A 101 23.62 8.85 -7.72
C ASN A 101 24.60 9.81 -8.42
N ASP A 102 24.62 9.81 -9.75
CA ASP A 102 25.64 10.52 -10.53
C ASP A 102 25.46 12.04 -10.57
N VAL A 103 24.33 12.58 -10.07
CA VAL A 103 24.03 14.02 -10.15
C VAL A 103 24.21 14.73 -8.80
N THR A 104 24.01 14.06 -7.67
CA THR A 104 23.92 14.73 -6.37
C THR A 104 25.10 14.48 -5.43
N ASN A 105 25.95 13.46 -5.66
CA ASN A 105 26.94 12.99 -4.67
C ASN A 105 26.32 12.73 -3.27
N GLU A 106 24.99 12.60 -3.18
CA GLU A 106 24.26 12.44 -1.92
C GLU A 106 24.22 10.96 -1.53
N LEU A 107 25.01 10.59 -0.53
CA LEU A 107 24.90 9.28 0.11
C LEU A 107 23.61 9.22 0.94
N ILE A 108 22.61 8.49 0.44
CA ILE A 108 21.42 8.18 1.23
C ILE A 108 21.77 7.10 2.24
N PRO A 109 21.44 7.27 3.53
CA PRO A 109 21.71 6.25 4.55
C PRO A 109 20.94 4.96 4.27
N ASP A 110 21.57 3.82 4.56
CA ASP A 110 21.00 2.49 4.31
C ASP A 110 19.63 2.29 4.95
N GLU A 111 19.36 2.93 6.10
CA GLU A 111 18.07 2.85 6.81
C GLU A 111 16.89 3.49 6.07
N PHE A 112 17.13 4.25 4.99
CA PHE A 112 16.11 4.85 4.13
C PHE A 112 16.05 4.25 2.72
N THR A 113 16.85 3.22 2.44
CA THR A 113 16.85 2.54 1.14
C THR A 113 16.72 1.04 1.32
N THR A 114 16.26 0.34 0.27
CA THR A 114 16.37 -1.11 0.23
C THR A 114 16.47 -1.59 -1.21
N ASN A 115 17.38 -2.53 -1.44
CA ASN A 115 17.50 -3.18 -2.72
C ASN A 115 16.29 -4.09 -2.95
N ILE A 116 15.58 -3.87 -4.05
CA ILE A 116 14.50 -4.72 -4.54
C ILE A 116 14.84 -5.19 -5.94
N THR A 117 14.71 -6.48 -6.19
CA THR A 117 14.92 -7.05 -7.53
C THR A 117 13.56 -7.27 -8.19
N LEU A 118 13.30 -6.56 -9.28
CA LEU A 118 12.10 -6.68 -10.08
C LEU A 118 12.50 -6.87 -11.55
N PHE A 119 12.02 -7.93 -12.17
CA PHE A 119 12.27 -8.25 -13.58
C PHE A 119 13.76 -8.23 -13.95
N ASP A 120 14.57 -8.93 -13.15
CA ASP A 120 16.03 -9.04 -13.29
C ASP A 120 16.79 -7.70 -13.14
N THR A 121 16.12 -6.63 -12.69
CA THR A 121 16.74 -5.32 -12.43
C THR A 121 16.69 -5.02 -10.93
N ILE A 122 17.82 -4.55 -10.38
CA ILE A 122 17.89 -4.09 -8.99
C ILE A 122 17.52 -2.61 -8.96
N TYR A 123 16.58 -2.27 -8.08
CA TYR A 123 16.21 -0.90 -7.77
C TYR A 123 16.53 -0.63 -6.30
N ASN A 124 16.93 0.60 -5.99
CA ASN A 124 17.18 1.04 -4.63
C ASN A 124 16.41 2.36 -4.38
N PRO A 125 15.09 2.33 -4.16
CA PRO A 125 14.35 3.56 -3.89
C PRO A 125 14.64 4.09 -2.48
N TYR A 126 14.66 5.41 -2.34
CA TYR A 126 14.46 6.06 -1.05
C TYR A 126 13.01 5.82 -0.60
N ALA A 127 12.80 5.47 0.67
CA ALA A 127 11.49 5.27 1.24
C ALA A 127 11.45 5.71 2.71
N HIS A 128 10.45 6.51 3.07
CA HIS A 128 10.21 6.87 4.46
C HIS A 128 8.72 6.93 4.81
N SER A 129 8.41 6.66 6.07
CA SER A 129 7.04 6.72 6.62
C SER A 129 6.99 7.59 7.87
N TYR A 130 6.33 8.73 7.75
CA TYR A 130 6.07 9.65 8.85
C TYR A 130 4.85 9.18 9.65
N LEU A 131 5.09 8.37 10.68
CA LEU A 131 4.05 7.94 11.62
C LEU A 131 3.53 9.14 12.43
N CYS A 132 2.24 9.17 12.78
CA CYS A 132 1.55 10.30 13.41
C CYS A 132 1.34 11.53 12.52
N TRP A 133 1.64 11.42 11.21
CA TRP A 133 1.42 12.45 10.19
C TRP A 133 0.42 12.01 9.11
N GLY A 134 -0.33 10.93 9.35
CA GLY A 134 -1.56 10.69 8.63
C GLY A 134 -2.64 11.69 9.04
N LYS A 135 -3.60 11.98 8.15
CA LYS A 135 -4.53 13.11 8.32
C LYS A 135 -5.35 13.07 9.61
N ASN A 136 -5.75 11.88 10.07
CA ASN A 136 -6.56 11.75 11.29
C ASN A 136 -5.73 11.96 12.56
N GLU A 137 -4.50 11.45 12.60
CA GLU A 137 -3.59 11.69 13.74
C GLU A 137 -3.07 13.13 13.76
N ALA A 138 -2.84 13.73 12.58
CA ALA A 138 -2.50 15.13 12.47
C ALA A 138 -3.65 16.03 12.99
N LEU A 139 -4.90 15.74 12.63
CA LEU A 139 -6.08 16.44 13.17
C LEU A 139 -6.17 16.31 14.69
N ARG A 140 -5.92 15.11 15.22
CA ARG A 140 -5.91 14.86 16.66
C ARG A 140 -4.83 15.69 17.37
N ARG A 141 -3.61 15.74 16.82
CA ARG A 141 -2.50 16.57 17.34
C ARG A 141 -2.82 18.06 17.26
N TYR A 142 -3.30 18.53 16.12
CA TYR A 142 -3.75 19.92 15.95
C TYR A 142 -4.78 20.32 17.01
N ARG A 143 -5.81 19.50 17.22
CA ARG A 143 -6.85 19.77 18.23
C ARG A 143 -6.36 19.70 19.67
N ALA A 144 -5.43 18.78 19.98
CA ALA A 144 -4.77 18.75 21.28
C ALA A 144 -4.03 20.07 21.57
N ARG A 145 -3.38 20.66 20.55
CA ARG A 145 -2.68 21.94 20.68
C ARG A 145 -3.63 23.14 20.81
N LEU A 146 -4.74 23.16 20.06
CA LEU A 146 -5.78 24.17 20.26
C LEU A 146 -6.31 24.15 21.70
N LEU A 147 -6.59 22.95 22.21
CA LEU A 147 -7.08 22.78 23.58
C LEU A 147 -6.03 23.25 24.60
N ASN A 148 -4.76 22.89 24.43
CA ASN A 148 -3.67 23.38 25.30
C ASN A 148 -3.59 24.91 25.31
N ALA A 149 -3.74 25.57 24.14
CA ALA A 149 -3.77 27.02 24.06
C ALA A 149 -4.94 27.63 24.84
N VAL A 150 -6.14 27.05 24.73
CA VAL A 150 -7.32 27.50 25.49
C VAL A 150 -7.14 27.31 26.99
N LEU A 151 -6.59 26.17 27.42
CA LEU A 151 -6.34 25.91 28.84
C LEU A 151 -5.33 26.89 29.44
N ASN A 152 -4.23 27.15 28.73
CA ASN A 152 -3.21 28.09 29.18
C ASN A 152 -3.74 29.52 29.28
N ALA A 153 -4.58 29.95 28.33
CA ALA A 153 -5.17 31.29 28.34
C ALA A 153 -6.24 31.49 29.43
N ARG A 154 -6.85 30.40 29.95
CA ARG A 154 -7.99 30.47 30.89
C ARG A 154 -7.65 30.06 32.33
N ARG A 155 -6.37 29.98 32.70
CA ARG A 155 -6.00 29.76 34.11
C ARG A 155 -6.37 31.00 34.95
N PRO A 156 -7.10 30.87 36.09
CA PRO A 156 -7.49 29.66 36.82
C PRO A 156 -9.01 29.31 36.82
N TYR A 157 -9.81 29.79 35.87
CA TYR A 157 -11.30 29.78 35.96
C TYR A 157 -12.03 28.48 35.57
N LEU A 158 -11.41 27.29 35.69
CA LEU A 158 -11.98 26.04 35.14
C LEU A 158 -12.38 24.97 36.18
N SER A 159 -12.44 25.30 37.47
CA SER A 159 -12.60 24.33 38.56
C SER A 159 -13.89 23.49 38.49
N ASN A 160 -14.96 23.97 37.83
CA ASN A 160 -16.27 23.29 37.77
C ASN A 160 -16.83 23.11 36.35
N VAL A 161 -15.97 23.13 35.33
CA VAL A 161 -16.40 23.03 33.93
C VAL A 161 -16.37 21.57 33.45
N LYS A 162 -17.50 21.03 33.00
CA LYS A 162 -17.55 19.67 32.40
C LYS A 162 -17.20 19.65 30.90
N GLN A 163 -17.53 20.75 30.21
CA GLN A 163 -17.34 20.89 28.77
C GLN A 163 -16.61 22.19 28.45
N ILE A 164 -15.55 22.10 27.63
CA ILE A 164 -14.85 23.27 27.10
C ILE A 164 -15.28 23.52 25.66
N LEU A 165 -15.60 24.78 25.35
CA LEU A 165 -15.77 25.28 23.99
C LEU A 165 -14.43 25.77 23.42
N ILE A 166 -14.08 25.28 22.23
CA ILE A 166 -12.83 25.59 21.53
C ILE A 166 -13.19 26.11 20.14
N GLY A 167 -12.80 27.34 19.84
CA GLY A 167 -12.88 27.85 18.47
C GLY A 167 -11.85 27.15 17.59
N ASP A 168 -12.30 26.46 16.55
CA ASP A 168 -11.46 25.76 15.59
C ASP A 168 -11.44 26.53 14.26
N PRO A 169 -10.33 27.23 13.92
CA PRO A 169 -10.22 27.97 12.67
C PRO A 169 -10.16 27.07 11.44
N CYS A 170 -9.79 25.79 11.60
CA CYS A 170 -9.75 24.80 10.51
C CYS A 170 -11.08 24.04 10.36
N LEU A 171 -12.12 24.42 11.09
CA LEU A 171 -13.47 23.87 10.98
C LEU A 171 -14.39 24.98 10.45
N ALA A 172 -15.15 24.66 9.40
CA ALA A 172 -16.00 25.63 8.71
C ALA A 172 -17.11 26.19 9.62
N PRO A 173 -17.56 27.45 9.43
CA PRO A 173 -18.59 28.06 10.24
C PRO A 173 -19.88 27.24 10.24
N GLY A 174 -20.52 27.14 11.41
CA GLY A 174 -21.71 26.33 11.64
C GLY A 174 -21.44 24.84 11.85
N ALA A 175 -20.26 24.34 11.52
CA ALA A 175 -19.87 22.97 11.85
C ALA A 175 -19.45 22.88 13.32
N ASN A 176 -19.71 21.72 13.91
CA ASN A 176 -19.25 21.39 15.24
C ASN A 176 -18.77 19.94 15.29
N ASP A 177 -17.89 19.69 16.25
CA ASP A 177 -17.37 18.37 16.57
C ASP A 177 -17.13 18.25 18.07
N SER A 178 -17.05 17.02 18.58
CA SER A 178 -16.82 16.77 20.01
C SER A 178 -15.91 15.57 20.21
N LEU A 179 -14.92 15.74 21.08
CA LEU A 179 -14.01 14.67 21.48
C LEU A 179 -14.02 14.51 22.99
N THR A 180 -13.92 13.26 23.45
CA THR A 180 -13.66 12.95 24.84
C THR A 180 -12.16 13.00 25.12
N ILE A 181 -11.78 13.12 26.39
CA ILE A 181 -10.38 13.03 26.84
C ILE A 181 -9.71 11.75 26.36
N ASN A 182 -10.42 10.62 26.41
CA ASN A 182 -9.89 9.35 25.92
C ASN A 182 -9.69 9.39 24.40
N ASN A 183 -10.64 9.90 23.62
CA ASN A 183 -10.51 9.91 22.16
C ASN A 183 -9.40 10.85 21.66
N LEU A 184 -9.11 11.92 22.41
CA LEU A 184 -8.06 12.89 22.06
C LEU A 184 -6.66 12.41 22.47
N PHE A 185 -6.50 11.75 23.63
CA PHE A 185 -5.18 11.42 24.20
C PHE A 185 -4.86 9.92 24.24
N ARG A 186 -5.74 9.05 23.71
CA ARG A 186 -5.48 7.59 23.65
C ARG A 186 -4.42 7.21 22.62
N SER A 187 -4.18 8.06 21.62
CA SER A 187 -3.14 7.80 20.61
C SER A 187 -1.76 8.07 21.18
N PRO A 188 -0.74 7.23 20.88
CA PRO A 188 0.64 7.57 21.17
C PRO A 188 1.05 8.93 20.59
N CYS A 189 0.43 9.35 19.49
CA CYS A 189 0.70 10.61 18.81
C CYS A 189 0.33 11.86 19.60
N THR A 190 -0.50 11.72 20.64
CA THR A 190 -0.96 12.83 21.50
C THR A 190 -0.81 12.52 22.99
N ALA A 191 -0.17 11.41 23.35
CA ALA A 191 -0.15 10.93 24.73
C ALA A 191 0.61 11.89 25.66
N ASN A 192 1.66 12.55 25.16
CA ASN A 192 2.51 13.46 25.94
C ASN A 192 1.77 14.76 26.27
N GLU A 193 0.90 15.22 25.38
CA GLU A 193 0.07 16.40 25.55
C GLU A 193 -0.92 16.24 26.70
N LYS A 194 -1.25 14.99 27.09
CA LYS A 194 -2.11 14.68 28.23
C LYS A 194 -1.56 15.22 29.55
N GLN A 195 -0.25 15.41 29.68
CA GLN A 195 0.36 15.83 30.94
C GLN A 195 -0.16 17.17 31.45
N LEU A 196 -0.50 18.09 30.55
CA LEU A 196 -1.09 19.39 30.88
C LEU A 196 -2.55 19.29 31.38
N PHE A 197 -3.18 18.12 31.26
CA PHE A 197 -4.58 17.87 31.63
C PHE A 197 -4.76 17.23 33.01
N TYR A 198 -3.70 16.74 33.65
CA TYR A 198 -3.85 16.10 34.97
C TYR A 198 -4.44 17.04 36.03
N THR A 199 -4.29 18.36 35.84
CA THR A 199 -4.87 19.39 36.72
C THR A 199 -6.36 19.67 36.46
N TYR A 200 -6.96 19.05 35.43
CA TYR A 200 -8.32 19.34 34.95
C TYR A 200 -9.19 18.07 35.01
N THR A 201 -9.54 17.63 36.22
CA THR A 201 -10.22 16.35 36.46
C THR A 201 -11.71 16.35 36.08
N ASN A 202 -12.37 17.51 36.09
CA ASN A 202 -13.81 17.63 35.86
C ASN A 202 -14.20 17.70 34.37
N ILE A 203 -13.24 17.93 33.46
CA ILE A 203 -13.51 18.14 32.05
C ILE A 203 -13.52 16.80 31.32
N SER A 204 -14.66 16.43 30.74
CA SER A 204 -14.81 15.16 30.02
C SER A 204 -14.99 15.34 28.51
N ILE A 205 -15.50 16.49 28.06
CA ILE A 205 -15.88 16.75 26.67
C ILE A 205 -15.24 18.06 26.17
N PHE A 206 -14.62 17.98 25.00
CA PHE A 206 -14.12 19.13 24.25
C PHE A 206 -15.00 19.34 23.03
N LYS A 207 -15.68 20.48 22.95
CA LYS A 207 -16.54 20.84 21.83
C LYS A 207 -15.83 21.85 20.94
N PHE A 208 -15.50 21.43 19.72
CA PHE A 208 -14.88 22.26 18.70
C PHE A 208 -15.98 22.96 17.90
N ILE A 209 -15.89 24.28 17.81
CA ILE A 209 -16.83 25.15 17.11
C ILE A 209 -16.12 25.74 15.92
N GLY A 210 -16.69 25.57 14.73
CA GLY A 210 -16.10 26.08 13.50
C GLY A 210 -16.10 27.60 13.46
N ILE A 211 -14.89 28.18 13.43
CA ILE A 211 -14.67 29.62 13.25
C ILE A 211 -14.45 29.94 11.78
N GLY A 212 -13.87 29.00 11.01
CA GLY A 212 -13.63 29.19 9.59
C GLY A 212 -12.68 30.32 9.25
N ASN A 213 -11.48 30.32 9.83
CA ASN A 213 -10.46 31.34 9.55
C ASN A 213 -9.27 30.68 8.88
N ALA A 214 -9.22 30.74 7.54
CA ALA A 214 -8.20 30.06 6.74
C ALA A 214 -6.78 30.52 7.10
N THR A 215 -6.58 31.82 7.33
CA THR A 215 -5.28 32.39 7.70
C THR A 215 -4.78 31.84 9.03
N GLN A 216 -5.65 31.78 10.04
CA GLN A 216 -5.31 31.22 11.35
C GLN A 216 -5.15 29.70 11.29
N CYS A 217 -5.97 29.01 10.49
CA CYS A 217 -5.84 27.58 10.24
C CYS A 217 -4.46 27.25 9.67
N ARG A 218 -4.08 27.91 8.56
CA ARG A 218 -2.75 27.79 7.94
C ARG A 218 -1.64 28.02 8.95
N ARG A 219 -1.70 29.10 9.73
CA ARG A 219 -0.69 29.42 10.75
C ARG A 219 -0.56 28.32 11.82
N ASN A 220 -1.69 27.83 12.33
CA ASN A 220 -1.68 26.79 13.35
C ASN A 220 -1.13 25.46 12.82
N LEU A 221 -1.37 25.14 11.55
CA LEU A 221 -0.82 23.96 10.89
C LEU A 221 0.69 24.11 10.61
N ILE A 222 1.17 25.29 10.22
CA ILE A 222 2.61 25.57 10.14
C ILE A 222 3.27 25.34 11.51
N ASN A 223 2.68 25.90 12.57
CA ASN A 223 3.15 25.69 13.95
C ASN A 223 3.11 24.21 14.38
N LEU A 224 2.22 23.40 13.79
CA LEU A 224 2.19 21.95 14.03
C LEU A 224 3.47 21.29 13.53
N PHE A 225 3.90 21.60 12.31
CA PHE A 225 5.15 21.11 11.73
C PHE A 225 6.37 21.70 12.44
N ASP A 226 6.38 23.03 12.66
CA ASP A 226 7.52 23.73 13.25
C ASP A 226 7.84 23.30 14.66
N ALA A 227 6.84 22.99 15.48
CA ALA A 227 7.14 22.55 16.84
C ALA A 227 7.77 21.18 16.89
N LYS A 228 7.56 20.35 15.85
CA LYS A 228 8.33 19.12 15.72
C LYS A 228 9.71 19.46 15.19
N ARG A 229 9.82 20.16 14.06
CA ARG A 229 11.10 20.59 13.45
C ARG A 229 12.07 21.27 14.44
N ASN A 230 11.54 22.09 15.34
CA ASN A 230 12.29 22.88 16.30
C ASN A 230 12.46 22.20 17.67
N ASP A 231 12.06 20.92 17.80
CA ASP A 231 12.23 20.15 19.03
C ASP A 231 13.72 19.81 19.23
N LYS A 232 14.39 20.61 20.08
CA LYS A 232 15.81 20.45 20.39
C LYS A 232 16.14 19.16 21.16
N THR A 233 15.13 18.42 21.63
CA THR A 233 15.36 17.16 22.34
C THR A 233 15.68 16.01 21.39
N VAL A 234 15.38 16.16 20.10
CA VAL A 234 15.67 15.19 19.05
C VAL A 234 16.69 15.80 18.10
N ASN A 235 17.90 15.26 18.08
CA ASN A 235 18.91 15.69 17.12
C ASN A 235 18.75 14.93 15.80
N CYS A 236 18.78 15.66 14.68
CA CYS A 236 18.91 15.05 13.36
C CYS A 236 20.40 14.97 13.02
N SER A 237 20.94 13.76 12.89
CA SER A 237 22.38 13.53 12.68
C SER A 237 22.88 13.89 11.28
N PHE A 238 22.00 14.36 10.41
CA PHE A 238 22.29 14.72 9.02
C PHE A 238 22.48 16.23 8.87
N LYS A 239 22.97 16.68 7.70
CA LYS A 239 22.99 18.11 7.39
C LYS A 239 21.56 18.66 7.49
N SER A 240 21.43 19.89 8.00
CA SER A 240 20.13 20.52 8.24
C SER A 240 19.23 20.58 7.01
N GLU A 241 19.80 20.65 5.81
CA GLU A 241 19.08 20.64 4.53
C GLU A 241 18.39 19.30 4.22
N TYR A 242 18.87 18.19 4.80
CA TYR A 242 18.28 16.85 4.65
C TYR A 242 17.38 16.46 5.82
N CYS A 243 17.30 17.28 6.86
CA CYS A 243 16.46 17.03 8.02
C CYS A 243 15.05 17.58 7.78
N THR A 244 14.08 16.70 7.75
CA THR A 244 12.67 17.08 7.60
C THR A 244 12.05 17.60 8.89
N PHE A 245 10.77 17.96 8.82
CA PHE A 245 9.97 18.42 9.95
C PHE A 245 9.85 17.41 11.10
N ASP A 246 10.19 16.13 10.89
CA ASP A 246 10.14 15.07 11.91
C ASP A 246 11.53 14.56 12.30
N HIS A 247 12.60 15.33 12.02
CA HIS A 247 14.01 14.96 12.23
C HIS A 247 14.46 13.70 11.47
N ALA A 248 13.70 13.28 10.45
CA ALA A 248 14.09 12.20 9.56
C ALA A 248 14.90 12.74 8.37
N PHE A 249 15.85 11.95 7.89
CA PHE A 249 16.52 12.23 6.61
C PHE A 249 15.51 12.18 5.48
N GLN A 250 15.58 13.15 4.58
CA GLN A 250 14.97 13.09 3.27
C GLN A 250 15.88 13.85 2.29
N PRO A 251 16.27 13.23 1.17
CA PRO A 251 17.05 13.93 0.17
C PRO A 251 16.18 14.95 -0.56
N ASN A 252 16.82 15.85 -1.31
CA ASN A 252 16.10 16.79 -2.16
C ASN A 252 15.24 16.03 -3.17
N LEU A 253 14.02 16.51 -3.42
CA LEU A 253 13.12 15.90 -4.40
C LEU A 253 13.77 16.00 -5.80
N PRO A 254 14.09 14.87 -6.48
CA PRO A 254 14.82 14.91 -7.75
C PRO A 254 14.03 15.63 -8.82
N GLU A 255 14.64 16.56 -9.56
CA GLU A 255 13.96 17.47 -10.50
C GLU A 255 13.30 16.73 -11.68
N ASN A 256 13.91 15.63 -12.11
CA ASN A 256 13.45 14.80 -13.23
C ASN A 256 12.34 13.81 -12.85
N ILE A 257 11.91 13.73 -11.59
CA ILE A 257 10.89 12.76 -11.15
C ILE A 257 9.50 13.39 -11.03
N LYS A 258 8.51 12.75 -11.66
CA LYS A 258 7.09 13.06 -11.43
C LYS A 258 6.58 12.29 -10.21
N PHE A 259 5.68 12.90 -9.45
CA PHE A 259 5.14 12.32 -8.22
C PHE A 259 3.65 12.06 -8.33
N ILE A 260 3.19 10.98 -7.72
CA ILE A 260 1.78 10.61 -7.66
C ILE A 260 1.35 10.45 -6.20
N GLY A 261 0.42 11.30 -5.76
CA GLY A 261 -0.23 11.22 -4.46
C GLY A 261 -1.43 10.27 -4.50
N LEU A 262 -1.42 9.29 -3.60
CA LEU A 262 -2.41 8.23 -3.48
C LEU A 262 -3.31 8.45 -2.24
N SER A 263 -4.35 7.63 -2.14
CA SER A 263 -5.21 7.54 -0.94
C SER A 263 -5.73 8.91 -0.49
N GLY A 264 -5.39 9.36 0.73
CA GLY A 264 -5.82 10.63 1.27
C GLY A 264 -5.46 11.83 0.39
N TYR A 265 -4.33 11.81 -0.32
CA TYR A 265 -3.98 12.89 -1.25
C TYR A 265 -5.02 13.04 -2.36
N TYR A 266 -5.42 11.92 -2.98
CA TYR A 266 -6.44 11.93 -4.01
C TYR A 266 -7.81 12.35 -3.47
N TYR A 267 -8.28 11.73 -2.39
CA TYR A 267 -9.65 12.01 -1.91
C TYR A 267 -9.82 13.44 -1.41
N VAL A 268 -8.79 14.00 -0.76
CA VAL A 268 -8.80 15.39 -0.31
C VAL A 268 -8.78 16.34 -1.52
N PHE A 269 -7.91 16.11 -2.50
CA PHE A 269 -7.86 16.97 -3.69
C PHE A 269 -9.13 16.86 -4.53
N ASN A 270 -9.69 15.66 -4.69
CA ASN A 270 -10.97 15.44 -5.35
C ASN A 270 -12.06 16.30 -4.72
N ASN A 271 -12.18 16.30 -3.39
CA ASN A 271 -13.15 17.13 -2.67
C ASN A 271 -12.86 18.62 -2.85
N LEU A 272 -11.60 19.04 -2.79
CA LEU A 272 -11.20 20.41 -3.04
C LEU A 272 -11.61 20.89 -4.44
N ALA A 273 -11.47 20.02 -5.45
CA ALA A 273 -11.71 20.31 -6.86
C ALA A 273 -13.18 20.45 -7.28
N HIS A 274 -14.15 20.06 -6.44
CA HIS A 274 -15.58 20.18 -6.80
C HIS A 274 -16.03 21.63 -7.08
N GLY A 275 -15.41 22.61 -6.41
CA GLY A 275 -15.68 24.04 -6.62
C GLY A 275 -14.69 24.74 -7.56
N MET A 276 -13.83 24.00 -8.25
CA MET A 276 -12.84 24.55 -9.18
C MET A 276 -13.25 24.28 -10.64
N PRO A 277 -12.94 25.17 -11.60
CA PRO A 277 -13.13 24.88 -13.01
C PRO A 277 -12.38 23.59 -13.40
N LYS A 278 -13.10 22.60 -13.94
CA LYS A 278 -12.48 21.35 -14.39
C LYS A 278 -11.78 21.55 -15.74
N PRO A 279 -10.55 21.07 -15.90
CA PRO A 279 -9.89 21.00 -17.21
C PRO A 279 -10.72 20.15 -18.17
N LYS A 280 -10.71 20.48 -19.47
CA LYS A 280 -11.46 19.76 -20.53
C LYS A 280 -11.13 18.25 -20.59
N GLN A 281 -9.97 17.82 -20.08
CA GLN A 281 -9.49 16.44 -20.11
C GLN A 281 -9.35 15.78 -18.72
N SER A 282 -9.80 16.43 -17.64
CA SER A 282 -9.67 15.85 -16.29
C SER A 282 -10.73 14.77 -16.09
N THR A 283 -10.29 13.51 -16.02
CA THR A 283 -11.12 12.41 -15.53
C THR A 283 -11.21 12.47 -14.01
N THR A 284 -12.27 11.91 -13.42
CA THR A 284 -12.41 11.81 -11.96
C THR A 284 -11.33 10.92 -11.33
N GLU A 285 -10.64 10.10 -12.12
CA GLU A 285 -9.69 9.09 -11.64
C GLU A 285 -8.30 9.66 -11.36
N ARG A 286 -7.94 10.77 -12.04
CA ARG A 286 -6.64 11.41 -11.90
C ARG A 286 -6.70 12.93 -12.08
N TYR A 287 -6.08 13.63 -11.14
CA TYR A 287 -5.88 15.08 -11.17
C TYR A 287 -4.41 15.40 -11.39
N LYS A 288 -4.07 16.13 -12.46
CA LYS A 288 -2.70 16.63 -12.66
C LYS A 288 -2.65 18.06 -12.16
N LEU A 289 -1.74 18.36 -11.24
CA LEU A 289 -1.74 19.68 -10.62
C LEU A 289 -1.41 20.80 -11.61
N ARG A 290 -0.66 20.49 -12.68
CA ARG A 290 -0.38 21.43 -13.79
C ARG A 290 -1.64 21.92 -14.52
N ASP A 291 -2.77 21.21 -14.42
CA ASP A 291 -4.02 21.59 -15.08
C ASP A 291 -4.85 22.57 -14.24
N PHE A 292 -4.44 22.83 -13.00
CA PHE A 292 -5.13 23.72 -12.06
C PHE A 292 -4.21 24.92 -11.75
N PRO A 293 -4.59 26.15 -12.14
CA PRO A 293 -3.81 27.34 -11.78
C PRO A 293 -3.65 27.47 -10.26
N GLN A 294 -2.46 27.85 -9.81
CA GLN A 294 -2.14 27.90 -8.37
C GLN A 294 -3.02 28.92 -7.64
N GLU A 295 -3.39 30.01 -8.32
CA GLU A 295 -4.29 31.04 -7.81
C GLU A 295 -5.67 30.47 -7.48
N ILE A 296 -6.19 29.57 -8.33
CA ILE A 296 -7.49 28.92 -8.13
C ILE A 296 -7.42 27.94 -6.94
N ILE A 297 -6.33 27.17 -6.83
CA ILE A 297 -6.12 26.28 -5.68
C ILE A 297 -6.03 27.09 -4.39
N ASN A 298 -5.25 28.16 -4.39
CA ASN A 298 -5.09 29.05 -3.24
C ASN A 298 -6.43 29.67 -2.84
N GLN A 299 -7.19 30.25 -3.76
CA GLN A 299 -8.53 30.77 -3.49
C GLN A 299 -9.45 29.70 -2.90
N ARG A 300 -9.39 28.48 -3.45
CA ARG A 300 -10.21 27.38 -2.98
C ARG A 300 -9.86 26.94 -1.56
N LEU A 301 -8.57 26.91 -1.20
CA LEU A 301 -8.11 26.61 0.18
C LEU A 301 -8.68 27.58 1.21
N PHE A 302 -8.81 28.86 0.88
CA PHE A 302 -9.47 29.85 1.77
C PHE A 302 -10.98 29.65 1.80
N ASN A 303 -11.60 29.50 0.62
CA ASN A 303 -13.05 29.39 0.48
C ASN A 303 -13.65 28.21 1.25
N VAL A 304 -13.01 27.03 1.23
CA VAL A 304 -13.51 25.84 1.96
C VAL A 304 -13.48 26.00 3.49
N CYS A 305 -12.72 26.96 4.00
CA CYS A 305 -12.67 27.28 5.42
C CYS A 305 -13.68 28.36 5.81
N GLU A 306 -13.82 29.40 4.99
CA GLU A 306 -14.59 30.60 5.33
C GLU A 306 -16.08 30.47 4.97
N THR A 307 -16.43 29.49 4.14
CA THR A 307 -17.82 29.22 3.75
C THR A 307 -18.52 28.37 4.80
N HIS A 308 -19.76 28.75 5.15
CA HIS A 308 -20.60 27.98 6.07
C HIS A 308 -20.79 26.53 5.59
N TYR A 309 -20.65 25.55 6.48
CA TYR A 309 -20.55 24.13 6.09
C TYR A 309 -21.76 23.61 5.29
N GLN A 310 -22.97 24.11 5.58
CA GLN A 310 -24.17 23.75 4.81
C GLN A 310 -24.12 24.25 3.36
N LYS A 311 -23.52 25.43 3.11
CA LYS A 311 -23.38 25.94 1.74
C LYS A 311 -22.40 25.08 0.94
N LEU A 312 -21.27 24.70 1.55
CA LEU A 312 -20.33 23.74 0.96
C LEU A 312 -21.05 22.41 0.66
N TYR A 313 -21.86 21.91 1.58
CA TYR A 313 -22.64 20.68 1.40
C TYR A 313 -23.59 20.74 0.19
N HIS A 314 -24.35 21.83 0.04
CA HIS A 314 -25.35 21.95 -1.01
C HIS A 314 -24.75 22.26 -2.39
N GLN A 315 -23.62 22.98 -2.44
CA GLN A 315 -22.98 23.35 -3.70
C GLN A 315 -22.18 22.21 -4.34
N GLU A 316 -21.70 21.26 -3.54
CA GLU A 316 -20.72 20.27 -4.02
C GLU A 316 -21.33 18.94 -4.46
N SER A 317 -22.66 18.77 -4.44
CA SER A 317 -23.36 17.51 -4.78
C SER A 317 -22.76 16.27 -4.10
N MET A 318 -22.13 16.46 -2.93
CA MET A 318 -21.40 15.40 -2.24
C MET A 318 -22.38 14.49 -1.52
N THR A 319 -22.35 13.19 -1.83
CA THR A 319 -23.30 12.19 -1.33
C THR A 319 -23.43 12.21 0.21
N PRO A 320 -24.64 12.16 0.79
CA PRO A 320 -24.89 12.34 2.24
C PRO A 320 -24.05 11.46 3.19
N ASN A 321 -23.62 10.29 2.74
CA ASN A 321 -23.09 9.19 3.58
C ASN A 321 -21.70 9.43 4.22
N ASN A 322 -21.13 10.63 4.19
CA ASN A 322 -19.78 10.91 4.71
C ASN A 322 -19.66 12.26 5.45
N GLU A 323 -20.64 12.63 6.27
CA GLU A 323 -20.65 13.89 7.04
C GLU A 323 -19.34 14.20 7.79
N GLN A 324 -18.69 13.19 8.37
CA GLN A 324 -17.44 13.37 9.12
C GLN A 324 -16.27 13.82 8.24
N HIS A 325 -16.15 13.29 7.03
CA HIS A 325 -15.12 13.72 6.07
C HIS A 325 -15.43 15.12 5.51
N LYS A 326 -16.71 15.48 5.39
CA LYS A 326 -17.16 16.77 4.85
C LYS A 326 -16.92 17.93 5.82
N ARG A 327 -17.23 17.75 7.10
CA ARG A 327 -16.95 18.76 8.14
C ARG A 327 -15.45 19.05 8.27
N GLY A 328 -14.60 18.08 7.91
CA GLY A 328 -13.15 18.18 7.99
C GLY A 328 -12.45 18.77 6.76
N LEU A 329 -13.16 19.16 5.69
CA LEU A 329 -12.51 19.53 4.42
C LEU A 329 -11.51 20.69 4.54
N CYS A 330 -11.84 21.74 5.30
CA CYS A 330 -10.92 22.86 5.53
C CYS A 330 -9.59 22.40 6.15
N PHE A 331 -9.63 21.60 7.23
CA PHE A 331 -8.44 21.01 7.83
C PHE A 331 -7.71 20.10 6.83
N ASP A 332 -8.42 19.13 6.25
CA ASP A 332 -7.81 18.12 5.38
C ASP A 332 -7.09 18.78 4.18
N ALA A 333 -7.71 19.80 3.57
CA ALA A 333 -7.15 20.51 2.42
C ALA A 333 -5.90 21.34 2.79
N TRP A 334 -5.96 22.16 3.85
CA TRP A 334 -4.80 22.93 4.29
C TRP A 334 -3.68 22.03 4.80
N TYR A 335 -4.02 20.97 5.54
CA TYR A 335 -3.04 20.01 6.04
C TYR A 335 -2.32 19.32 4.89
N MET A 336 -3.06 18.78 3.92
CA MET A 336 -2.47 18.15 2.73
C MET A 336 -1.58 19.13 1.95
N TRP A 337 -2.07 20.36 1.73
CA TRP A 337 -1.32 21.37 0.99
C TRP A 337 0.00 21.75 1.69
N LEU A 338 -0.03 21.99 3.00
CA LEU A 338 1.16 22.30 3.79
C LEU A 338 2.06 21.09 3.98
N LEU A 339 1.50 19.88 4.07
CA LEU A 339 2.30 18.65 4.08
C LEU A 339 3.14 18.55 2.80
N LEU A 340 2.57 18.85 1.63
CA LEU A 340 3.30 18.86 0.36
C LEU A 340 4.31 20.02 0.27
N THR A 341 3.86 21.24 0.52
CA THR A 341 4.63 22.46 0.20
C THR A 341 5.59 22.90 1.29
N TYR A 342 5.25 22.66 2.56
CA TYR A 342 5.99 23.15 3.71
C TYR A 342 6.77 22.05 4.44
N ALA A 343 6.23 20.83 4.47
CA ALA A 343 6.78 19.73 5.24
C ALA A 343 7.65 18.80 4.35
N ILE A 344 7.11 18.31 3.23
CA ILE A 344 7.83 17.44 2.27
C ILE A 344 8.76 18.25 1.37
N GLY A 345 8.41 19.49 1.02
CA GLY A 345 9.30 20.41 0.30
C GLY A 345 9.04 20.56 -1.21
N PHE A 346 7.80 20.33 -1.67
CA PHE A 346 7.41 20.75 -3.02
C PHE A 346 7.39 22.28 -3.11
N LYS A 347 8.13 22.83 -4.08
CA LYS A 347 8.22 24.26 -4.39
C LYS A 347 7.26 24.61 -5.53
N GLU A 348 6.88 25.88 -5.66
CA GLU A 348 5.94 26.33 -6.69
C GLU A 348 6.33 25.91 -8.11
N ASN A 349 7.62 26.01 -8.44
CA ASN A 349 8.15 25.61 -9.74
C ASN A 349 8.05 24.10 -10.00
N ASN A 350 7.95 23.27 -8.96
CA ASN A 350 7.99 21.81 -9.06
C ASN A 350 6.65 21.13 -8.76
N LEU A 351 5.63 21.88 -8.29
CA LEU A 351 4.26 21.42 -8.07
C LEU A 351 3.60 20.87 -9.34
N LYS A 352 3.95 21.39 -10.52
CA LYS A 352 3.44 20.92 -11.81
C LYS A 352 3.75 19.44 -12.11
N ARG A 353 4.71 18.85 -11.39
CA ARG A 353 5.10 17.44 -11.51
C ARG A 353 4.26 16.50 -10.64
N LEU A 354 3.36 17.06 -9.80
CA LEU A 354 2.49 16.29 -8.93
C LEU A 354 1.18 15.94 -9.64
N SER A 355 0.76 14.70 -9.49
CA SER A 355 -0.58 14.22 -9.82
C SER A 355 -1.20 13.52 -8.61
N PHE A 356 -2.52 13.41 -8.59
CA PHE A 356 -3.26 12.63 -7.60
C PHE A 356 -4.10 11.59 -8.30
N ALA A 357 -4.04 10.34 -7.87
CA ALA A 357 -4.73 9.24 -8.53
C ALA A 357 -5.34 8.26 -7.52
N ASN A 358 -6.49 7.69 -7.89
CA ASN A 358 -7.12 6.58 -7.17
C ASN A 358 -7.07 5.27 -7.95
N THR A 359 -7.09 5.37 -9.27
CA THR A 359 -7.04 4.23 -10.19
C THR A 359 -6.26 4.64 -11.43
N PHE A 360 -5.65 3.65 -12.06
CA PHE A 360 -5.23 3.71 -13.45
C PHE A 360 -6.11 2.74 -14.26
N PRO A 361 -6.17 2.85 -15.60
CA PRO A 361 -6.91 1.90 -16.43
C PRO A 361 -6.52 0.43 -16.17
N THR A 362 -5.28 0.19 -15.74
CA THR A 362 -4.70 -1.11 -15.44
C THR A 362 -5.01 -1.63 -14.03
N GLY A 363 -5.55 -0.81 -13.13
CA GLY A 363 -5.90 -1.25 -11.78
C GLY A 363 -5.93 -0.16 -10.71
N LYS A 364 -6.22 -0.59 -9.47
CA LYS A 364 -6.30 0.29 -8.30
C LYS A 364 -4.91 0.54 -7.69
N VAL A 365 -4.63 1.81 -7.35
CA VAL A 365 -3.39 2.21 -6.69
C VAL A 365 -3.41 1.90 -5.19
N GLY A 366 -2.22 1.79 -4.59
CA GLY A 366 -2.03 1.51 -3.17
C GLY A 366 -0.97 0.42 -2.96
N TRP A 367 -0.66 0.08 -1.72
CA TRP A 367 0.41 -0.88 -1.40
C TRP A 367 0.03 -2.35 -1.64
N THR A 368 -1.25 -2.69 -1.80
CA THR A 368 -1.70 -4.09 -1.80
C THR A 368 -1.19 -4.92 -2.97
N LEU A 369 -1.09 -4.35 -4.18
CA LEU A 369 -0.60 -5.08 -5.35
C LEU A 369 0.92 -5.32 -5.28
N GLY A 370 1.70 -4.31 -4.90
CA GLY A 370 3.14 -4.44 -4.68
C GLY A 370 3.46 -5.43 -3.57
N TYR A 371 2.71 -5.38 -2.47
CA TYR A 371 2.81 -6.37 -1.40
C TYR A 371 2.54 -7.77 -1.93
N MET A 372 1.46 -7.96 -2.68
CA MET A 372 1.14 -9.26 -3.28
C MET A 372 2.30 -9.75 -4.15
N ILE A 373 2.83 -8.93 -5.05
CA ILE A 373 3.92 -9.32 -5.96
C ILE A 373 5.21 -9.65 -5.21
N ASN A 374 5.53 -8.88 -4.17
CA ASN A 374 6.68 -9.14 -3.33
C ASN A 374 6.49 -10.44 -2.52
N GLN A 375 5.30 -10.67 -1.95
CA GLN A 375 5.01 -11.86 -1.15
C GLN A 375 4.83 -13.12 -2.00
N THR A 376 4.34 -13.04 -3.24
CA THR A 376 4.18 -14.19 -4.13
C THR A 376 5.51 -14.76 -4.59
N ASN A 377 6.60 -13.98 -4.56
CA ASN A 377 7.96 -14.53 -4.72
C ASN A 377 8.35 -15.52 -3.60
N TYR A 378 7.71 -15.43 -2.43
CA TYR A 378 7.92 -16.36 -1.30
C TYR A 378 6.93 -17.52 -1.29
N ILE A 379 5.92 -17.51 -2.16
CA ILE A 379 5.09 -18.69 -2.40
C ILE A 379 5.90 -19.54 -3.37
N PRO A 380 6.40 -20.73 -2.95
CA PRO A 380 7.07 -21.60 -3.89
C PRO A 380 6.13 -21.82 -5.07
N ALA A 381 6.60 -21.57 -6.29
CA ALA A 381 5.84 -21.91 -7.48
C ALA A 381 5.51 -23.41 -7.38
N GLU A 382 4.29 -23.74 -6.99
CA GLU A 382 3.92 -25.13 -6.78
C GLU A 382 4.12 -25.88 -8.09
N PHE A 383 4.97 -26.91 -7.98
CA PHE A 383 5.20 -27.96 -8.96
C PHE A 383 5.29 -27.45 -10.41
N ARG A 384 6.46 -26.96 -10.82
CA ARG A 384 6.92 -27.35 -12.17
C ARG A 384 6.86 -28.87 -12.14
N GLU A 385 5.90 -29.47 -12.85
CA GLU A 385 6.05 -30.87 -13.25
C GLU A 385 7.50 -31.01 -13.65
N ARG A 386 8.25 -31.87 -12.96
CA ARG A 386 9.55 -32.29 -13.47
C ARG A 386 9.22 -32.91 -14.81
N LYS A 387 9.25 -32.12 -15.88
CA LYS A 387 9.30 -32.63 -17.25
C LYS A 387 10.43 -33.62 -17.18
N LEU A 388 10.11 -34.92 -17.26
CA LEU A 388 11.14 -35.95 -17.27
C LEU A 388 12.17 -35.46 -18.30
N SER A 389 13.43 -35.35 -17.91
CA SER A 389 14.45 -34.95 -18.88
C SER A 389 14.32 -35.90 -20.08
N LYS A 390 14.53 -35.42 -21.30
CA LYS A 390 14.41 -36.25 -22.51
C LYS A 390 15.13 -37.60 -22.31
N ASN A 391 16.26 -37.60 -21.63
CA ASN A 391 17.05 -38.79 -21.31
C ASN A 391 16.33 -39.76 -20.35
N HIS A 392 15.63 -39.27 -19.34
CA HIS A 392 14.83 -40.12 -18.44
C HIS A 392 13.58 -40.68 -19.13
N PHE A 393 12.92 -39.90 -20.00
CA PHE A 393 11.79 -40.38 -20.79
C PHE A 393 12.23 -41.46 -21.79
N ILE A 394 13.31 -41.22 -22.53
CA ILE A 394 13.90 -42.20 -23.45
C ILE A 394 14.33 -43.47 -22.70
N GLY A 395 14.96 -43.34 -21.53
CA GLY A 395 15.38 -44.49 -20.72
C GLY A 395 14.20 -45.33 -20.20
N ARG A 396 13.08 -44.70 -19.83
CA ARG A 396 11.87 -45.45 -19.43
C ARG A 396 11.18 -46.11 -20.63
N LEU A 397 11.16 -45.45 -21.78
CA LEU A 397 10.59 -46.02 -22.99
C LEU A 397 11.40 -47.24 -23.47
N SER A 398 12.74 -47.14 -23.48
CA SER A 398 13.61 -48.26 -23.90
C SER A 398 13.51 -49.47 -22.98
N THR A 399 13.46 -49.25 -21.66
CA THR A 399 13.28 -50.33 -20.67
C THR A 399 11.91 -50.99 -20.81
N SER A 400 10.84 -50.21 -20.98
CA SER A 400 9.49 -50.76 -21.19
C SER A 400 9.36 -51.58 -22.48
N LEU A 401 9.95 -51.13 -23.59
CA LEU A 401 10.01 -51.86 -24.85
C LEU A 401 10.82 -53.17 -24.72
N SER A 402 11.93 -53.13 -23.99
CA SER A 402 12.77 -54.31 -23.75
C SER A 402 12.01 -55.38 -22.95
N ILE A 403 11.29 -54.97 -21.90
CA ILE A 403 10.45 -55.88 -21.11
C ILE A 403 9.34 -56.48 -21.98
N ALA A 404 8.67 -55.68 -22.81
CA ALA A 404 7.61 -56.17 -23.71
C ALA A 404 8.13 -57.19 -24.75
N LEU A 405 9.35 -57.01 -25.27
CA LEU A 405 9.99 -57.97 -26.17
C LEU A 405 10.34 -59.28 -25.46
N ILE A 406 10.87 -59.20 -24.23
CA ILE A 406 11.21 -60.39 -23.42
C ILE A 406 9.94 -61.16 -23.05
N THR A 407 8.86 -60.48 -22.66
CA THR A 407 7.59 -61.16 -22.34
C THR A 407 6.95 -61.78 -23.58
N SER A 408 6.97 -61.08 -24.72
CA SER A 408 6.45 -61.61 -25.99
C SER A 408 7.22 -62.84 -26.47
N THR A 409 8.56 -62.80 -26.41
CA THR A 409 9.40 -63.96 -26.77
C THR A 409 9.17 -65.13 -25.82
N PHE A 410 9.03 -64.90 -24.51
CA PHE A 410 8.68 -65.94 -23.55
C PHE A 410 7.29 -66.54 -23.83
N LEU A 411 6.30 -65.71 -24.15
CA LEU A 411 4.96 -66.17 -24.56
C LEU A 411 5.01 -66.98 -25.86
N LEU A 412 5.79 -66.57 -26.85
CA LEU A 412 5.97 -67.32 -28.09
C LEU A 412 6.67 -68.66 -27.84
N LEU A 413 7.70 -68.69 -26.98
CA LEU A 413 8.40 -69.92 -26.62
C LEU A 413 7.52 -70.88 -25.83
N THR A 414 6.70 -70.37 -24.91
CA THR A 414 5.73 -71.20 -24.16
C THR A 414 4.61 -71.71 -25.06
N CYS A 415 4.07 -70.88 -25.96
CA CYS A 415 3.12 -71.31 -26.99
C CYS A 415 3.73 -72.37 -27.91
N TYR A 416 4.98 -72.19 -28.35
CA TYR A 416 5.69 -73.16 -29.19
C TYR A 416 5.93 -74.48 -28.45
N ALA A 417 6.34 -74.43 -27.18
CA ALA A 417 6.50 -75.62 -26.33
C ALA A 417 5.17 -76.35 -26.12
N CYS A 418 4.07 -75.61 -25.87
CA CYS A 418 2.72 -76.16 -25.78
C CYS A 418 2.26 -76.79 -27.09
N TYR A 419 2.51 -76.15 -28.23
CA TYR A 419 2.22 -76.69 -29.56
C TYR A 419 2.98 -78.00 -29.81
N LYS A 420 4.29 -78.02 -29.53
CA LYS A 420 5.13 -79.21 -29.68
C LYS A 420 4.68 -80.34 -28.75
N LYS A 421 4.31 -80.03 -27.50
CA LYS A 421 3.76 -81.01 -26.54
C LYS A 421 2.42 -81.58 -27.01
N LYS A 422 1.53 -80.75 -27.58
CA LYS A 422 0.25 -81.19 -28.17
C LYS A 422 0.45 -82.06 -29.41
N SER A 423 1.41 -81.72 -30.28
CA SER A 423 1.83 -82.55 -31.42
C SER A 423 2.35 -83.93 -30.97
N THR A 424 3.12 -83.99 -29.88
CA THR A 424 3.66 -85.25 -29.33
C THR A 424 2.58 -86.12 -28.66
N ILE A 425 1.54 -85.50 -28.10
CA ILE A 425 0.38 -86.23 -27.53
C ILE A 425 -0.51 -86.79 -28.65
N VAL A 426 -0.70 -86.04 -29.74
CA VAL A 426 -1.46 -86.50 -30.90
C VAL A 426 -0.74 -87.65 -31.63
N SER A 427 0.59 -87.65 -31.70
CA SER A 427 1.35 -88.79 -32.25
C SER A 427 1.27 -90.03 -31.36
N LYS A 428 1.31 -89.89 -30.03
CA LYS A 428 1.12 -91.02 -29.09
C LYS A 428 -0.30 -91.60 -29.07
N SER A 429 -1.33 -90.84 -29.49
CA SER A 429 -2.70 -91.38 -29.61
C SER A 429 -2.94 -92.21 -30.88
N LYS A 430 -2.01 -92.19 -31.85
CA LYS A 430 -2.10 -93.01 -33.08
C LYS A 430 -1.49 -94.42 -32.94
N ASP A 431 -0.69 -94.68 -31.91
CA ASP A 431 0.02 -95.96 -31.72
C ASP A 431 -0.62 -96.88 -30.65
N GLY A 432 -1.91 -96.68 -30.32
CA GLY A 432 -2.61 -97.44 -29.29
C GLY A 432 -3.97 -97.99 -29.73
N TYR A 433 -4.01 -98.84 -30.76
CA TYR A 433 -5.17 -99.70 -31.04
C TYR A 433 -4.82 -101.15 -30.70
N ILE A 434 -5.33 -101.63 -29.56
CA ILE A 434 -5.39 -103.05 -29.21
C ILE A 434 -6.58 -103.66 -29.96
N LYS A 435 -6.34 -104.77 -30.66
CA LYS A 435 -7.36 -105.58 -31.37
C LYS A 435 -8.46 -106.09 -30.42
N PRO A 436 -9.71 -106.22 -30.89
CA PRO A 436 -10.79 -106.88 -30.14
C PRO A 436 -10.66 -108.41 -30.18
N THR A 437 -10.98 -109.05 -29.06
CA THR A 437 -11.20 -110.50 -28.90
C THR A 437 -12.54 -110.93 -29.51
N GLU A 438 -12.51 -111.93 -30.39
CA GLU A 438 -13.67 -112.71 -30.83
C GLU A 438 -14.04 -113.77 -29.77
N GLN A 439 -15.33 -113.83 -29.43
CA GLN A 439 -16.01 -115.04 -28.99
C GLN A 439 -17.29 -115.18 -29.82
N ALA A 440 -17.42 -116.28 -30.54
CA ALA A 440 -18.71 -116.82 -30.99
C ALA A 440 -18.67 -118.34 -30.84
N ASN A 441 -19.56 -118.90 -30.02
CA ASN A 441 -19.78 -120.34 -29.87
C ASN A 441 -20.51 -120.88 -31.11
N VAL A 442 -19.91 -121.87 -31.79
CA VAL A 442 -20.37 -123.26 -32.02
C VAL A 442 -19.19 -124.05 -32.57
#